data_AF-A0A7Y1SVG0-F1
#
_entry.id   AF-A0A7Y1SVG0-F1
#
_cell.length_a   1.000
_cell.length_b   1.000
_cell.length_c   1.000
_cell.angle_alpha   90.00
_cell.angle_beta   90.00
_cell.angle_gamma   90.00
#
_symmetry.space_group_name_H-M   'P 1'
#
loop_
_entity.id
_entity.type
_entity.pdbx_description
1 polymer ?
#
loop_
_entity_poly.entity_id
_entity_poly.type
_entity_poly.pdbx_seq_one_letter_code
_entity_poly.pdbx_strand_id
1 'polypeptide(L)'
;MAVSYEGSGTPEDPWVLTTPPGKSEFTAFRDELADPPALVVKVGSTELRYHLSAIEDLHVMLVAHGDWMPLGNADEQKEAKPGTVEAWGRSPDNPVNGWYGLKKGLRGRFGNYLPPVLEALGLAEVEHNARNNSMRAI
;
A
#
# COMPACT_ATOMS: atom_id res chain seq x y z
N MET A 1 -11.17 18.45 5.69
CA MET A 1 -10.41 18.97 4.53
C MET A 1 -9.98 17.75 3.74
N ALA A 2 -10.37 17.64 2.46
CA ALA A 2 -9.92 16.54 1.63
C ALA A 2 -8.40 16.67 1.45
N VAL A 3 -7.64 15.63 1.74
CA VAL A 3 -6.22 15.58 1.39
C VAL A 3 -6.18 15.57 -0.14
N SER A 4 -5.61 16.61 -0.75
CA SER A 4 -5.44 16.69 -2.21
C SER A 4 -4.07 16.12 -2.55
N TYR A 5 -4.05 15.07 -3.36
CA TYR A 5 -2.82 14.46 -3.86
C TYR A 5 -2.56 14.96 -5.29
N GLU A 6 -1.29 15.14 -5.65
CA GLU A 6 -0.90 15.50 -7.00
C GLU A 6 -0.85 14.25 -7.88
N GLY A 7 -1.29 14.37 -9.14
CA GLY A 7 -1.29 13.30 -10.14
C GLY A 7 -2.55 12.42 -10.16
N SER A 8 -2.75 11.73 -11.29
CA SER A 8 -3.89 10.84 -11.55
C SER A 8 -3.60 9.36 -11.30
N GLY A 9 -2.33 9.01 -11.04
CA GLY A 9 -1.89 7.64 -10.77
C GLY A 9 -1.68 6.83 -12.05
N THR A 10 -1.33 7.50 -13.15
CA THR A 10 -0.95 6.89 -14.43
C THR A 10 0.58 6.93 -14.60
N PRO A 11 1.17 6.15 -15.52
CA PRO A 11 2.61 6.21 -15.75
C PRO A 11 3.11 7.60 -16.20
N GLU A 12 2.28 8.34 -16.93
CA GLU A 12 2.55 9.69 -17.42
C GLU A 12 2.32 10.78 -16.37
N ASP A 13 1.40 10.53 -15.44
CA ASP A 13 1.01 11.45 -14.37
C ASP A 13 0.84 10.67 -13.05
N PRO A 14 1.96 10.24 -12.43
CA PRO A 14 1.94 9.42 -11.24
C PRO A 14 1.49 10.23 -10.03
N TRP A 15 0.91 9.55 -9.03
CA TRP A 15 0.66 10.19 -7.75
C TRP A 15 1.96 10.60 -7.08
N VAL A 16 1.98 11.78 -6.45
CA VAL A 16 3.02 12.19 -5.50
C VAL A 16 2.46 12.05 -4.09
N LEU A 17 3.02 11.10 -3.32
CA LEU A 17 2.51 10.69 -2.01
C LEU A 17 3.59 10.76 -0.95
N THR A 18 3.18 10.80 0.31
CA THR A 18 4.11 10.64 1.44
C THR A 18 3.80 9.37 2.21
N THR A 19 4.86 8.74 2.75
CA THR A 19 4.71 7.62 3.68
C THR A 19 3.86 8.05 4.89
N PRO A 20 3.13 7.13 5.57
CA PRO A 20 2.18 7.49 6.62
C PRO A 20 2.73 8.46 7.69
N PRO A 21 3.99 8.34 8.18
CA PRO A 21 4.54 9.33 9.12
C PRO A 21 4.85 10.73 8.53
N GLY A 22 4.62 10.96 7.24
CA GLY A 22 4.89 12.22 6.53
C GLY A 22 6.37 12.51 6.27
N LYS A 23 7.28 11.53 6.42
CA LYS A 23 8.74 11.76 6.42
C LYS A 23 9.44 11.54 5.09
N SER A 24 8.80 10.87 4.15
CA SER A 24 9.42 10.48 2.89
C SER A 24 8.38 10.52 1.79
N GLU A 25 8.70 11.24 0.72
CA GLU A 25 7.93 11.30 -0.50
C GLU A 25 8.26 10.10 -1.40
N PHE A 26 7.27 9.66 -2.17
CA PHE A 26 7.40 8.66 -3.20
C PHE A 26 6.36 8.92 -4.30
N THR A 27 6.58 8.32 -5.47
CA THR A 27 5.56 8.32 -6.52
C THR A 27 4.96 6.94 -6.71
N ALA A 28 3.68 6.90 -7.10
CA ALA A 28 2.99 5.66 -7.38
C ALA A 28 2.08 5.77 -8.61
N PHE A 29 1.96 4.71 -9.38
CA PHE A 29 1.05 4.65 -10.52
C PHE A 29 0.62 3.23 -10.83
N ARG A 30 -0.53 3.12 -11.50
CA ARG A 30 -1.09 1.86 -11.98
C ARG A 30 -0.48 1.54 -13.34
N ASP A 31 0.09 0.35 -13.45
CA ASP A 31 0.60 -0.23 -14.69
C ASP A 31 -0.28 -1.43 -15.06
N GLU A 32 -1.39 -1.14 -15.74
CA GLU A 32 -2.38 -2.14 -16.17
C GLU A 32 -1.85 -3.05 -17.28
N LEU A 33 -0.78 -2.63 -17.98
CA LEU A 33 -0.16 -3.36 -19.07
C LEU A 33 0.97 -4.29 -18.62
N ALA A 34 1.39 -4.21 -17.35
CA ALA A 34 2.33 -5.16 -16.76
C ALA A 34 1.71 -6.58 -16.69
N ASP A 35 2.58 -7.58 -16.65
CA ASP A 35 2.19 -8.98 -16.47
C ASP A 35 2.90 -9.57 -15.23
N PRO A 36 2.19 -9.74 -14.09
CA PRO A 36 0.79 -9.34 -13.85
C PRO A 36 0.62 -7.81 -13.73
N PRO A 37 -0.62 -7.28 -13.87
CA PRO A 37 -0.90 -5.86 -13.65
C PRO A 37 -0.41 -5.41 -12.28
N ALA A 38 0.23 -4.24 -12.22
CA ALA A 38 0.97 -3.82 -11.05
C ALA A 38 0.63 -2.39 -10.60
N LEU A 39 0.62 -2.19 -9.29
CA LEU A 39 0.89 -0.89 -8.71
C LEU A 39 2.41 -0.73 -8.60
N VAL A 40 2.94 0.28 -9.28
CA VAL A 40 4.36 0.63 -9.24
C VAL A 40 4.57 1.73 -8.22
N VAL A 41 5.56 1.55 -7.35
CA VAL A 41 5.97 2.52 -6.32
C VAL A 41 7.44 2.85 -6.50
N LYS A 42 7.78 4.13 -6.69
CA LYS A 42 9.14 4.61 -6.90
C LYS A 42 9.61 5.48 -5.74
N VAL A 43 10.76 5.10 -5.16
CA VAL A 43 11.42 5.81 -4.06
C VAL A 43 12.89 5.99 -4.42
N GLY A 44 13.25 7.20 -4.85
CA GLY A 44 14.57 7.45 -5.44
C GLY A 44 14.80 6.55 -6.65
N SER A 45 15.87 5.75 -6.63
CA SER A 45 16.18 4.76 -7.68
C SER A 45 15.52 3.40 -7.48
N THR A 46 14.81 3.19 -6.37
CA THR A 46 14.19 1.91 -6.05
C THR A 46 12.76 1.87 -6.55
N GLU A 47 12.42 0.80 -7.27
CA GLU A 47 11.06 0.53 -7.72
C GLU A 47 10.54 -0.74 -7.05
N LEU A 48 9.47 -0.60 -6.28
CA LEU A 48 8.68 -1.71 -5.74
C LEU A 48 7.46 -1.91 -6.64
N ARG A 49 6.99 -3.15 -6.72
CA ARG A 49 5.79 -3.49 -7.47
C ARG A 49 4.92 -4.42 -6.65
N TYR A 50 3.64 -4.09 -6.57
CA TYR A 50 2.60 -4.90 -5.94
C TYR A 50 1.58 -5.31 -7.02
N HIS A 51 0.87 -6.43 -6.88
CA HIS A 51 -0.27 -6.67 -7.78
C HIS A 51 -1.23 -5.49 -7.70
N LEU A 52 -1.77 -5.09 -8.85
CA LEU A 52 -2.72 -3.99 -8.93
C LEU A 52 -4.02 -4.29 -8.15
N SER A 53 -4.45 -5.55 -8.12
CA SER A 53 -5.64 -5.99 -7.37
C SER A 53 -5.53 -5.72 -5.87
N ALA A 54 -4.32 -5.53 -5.33
CA ALA A 54 -4.11 -5.27 -3.91
C ALA A 54 -4.88 -4.04 -3.41
N ILE A 55 -5.15 -3.06 -4.28
CA ILE A 55 -5.93 -1.86 -3.93
C ILE A 55 -7.36 -2.26 -3.53
N GLU A 56 -8.04 -2.99 -4.41
CA GLU A 56 -9.42 -3.42 -4.21
C GLU A 56 -9.51 -4.48 -3.11
N ASP A 57 -8.63 -5.47 -3.15
CA ASP A 57 -8.58 -6.55 -2.16
C ASP A 57 -8.36 -6.02 -0.74
N LEU A 58 -7.46 -5.03 -0.57
CA LEU A 58 -7.22 -4.41 0.72
C LEU A 58 -8.45 -3.63 1.20
N HIS A 59 -9.09 -2.86 0.31
CA HIS A 59 -10.30 -2.13 0.67
C HIS A 59 -11.42 -3.09 1.12
N VAL A 60 -11.68 -4.16 0.36
CA VAL A 60 -12.67 -5.20 0.72
C VAL A 60 -12.35 -5.82 2.08
N MET A 61 -11.08 -6.17 2.32
CA MET A 61 -10.66 -6.71 3.62
C MET A 61 -10.89 -5.72 4.76
N LEU A 62 -10.57 -4.44 4.57
CA LEU A 62 -10.76 -3.40 5.58
C LEU A 62 -12.24 -3.14 5.88
N VAL A 63 -13.11 -3.18 4.86
CA VAL A 63 -14.57 -3.11 5.05
C VAL A 63 -15.06 -4.28 5.90
N ALA A 64 -14.59 -5.50 5.61
CA ALA A 64 -14.96 -6.68 6.38
C ALA A 64 -14.41 -6.64 7.82
N HIS A 65 -13.22 -6.07 8.02
CA HIS A 65 -12.62 -5.85 9.35
C HIS A 65 -13.39 -4.81 10.16
N GLY A 66 -13.90 -3.75 9.52
CA GLY A 66 -14.86 -2.81 10.10
C GLY A 66 -14.33 -1.84 11.17
N ASP A 67 -13.01 -1.82 11.41
CA ASP A 67 -12.37 -0.92 12.37
C ASP A 67 -10.96 -0.49 11.87
N TRP A 68 -10.23 0.24 12.69
CA TRP A 68 -8.83 0.56 12.45
C TRP A 68 -7.94 -0.69 12.50
N MET A 69 -7.10 -0.85 11.50
CA MET A 69 -6.10 -1.91 11.40
C MET A 69 -4.69 -1.30 11.42
N PRO A 70 -3.78 -1.74 12.31
CA PRO A 70 -2.42 -1.22 12.34
C PRO A 70 -1.67 -1.53 11.04
N LEU A 71 -0.86 -0.60 10.56
CA LEU A 71 -0.17 -0.74 9.28
C LEU A 71 0.93 -1.81 9.32
N GLY A 72 1.71 -1.86 10.41
CA GLY A 72 2.68 -2.93 10.66
C GLY A 72 3.87 -3.01 9.69
N ASN A 73 4.21 -1.91 9.01
CA ASN A 73 5.31 -1.82 8.04
C ASN A 73 6.54 -2.67 8.44
N ALA A 74 6.91 -3.61 7.57
CA ALA A 74 8.08 -4.45 7.75
C ALA A 74 8.71 -4.77 6.39
N ASP A 75 10.04 -4.84 6.34
CA ASP A 75 10.73 -5.31 5.15
C ASP A 75 10.50 -6.82 4.91
N GLU A 76 10.86 -7.32 3.72
CA GLU A 76 10.64 -8.72 3.32
C GLU A 76 11.35 -9.72 4.24
N GLN A 77 12.50 -9.35 4.81
CA GLN A 77 13.31 -10.24 5.64
C GLN A 77 12.83 -10.31 7.09
N LYS A 78 11.98 -9.36 7.50
CA LYS A 78 11.40 -9.33 8.85
C LYS A 78 10.03 -9.97 8.87
N GLU A 79 9.74 -10.65 9.96
CA GLU A 79 8.40 -11.11 10.26
C GLU A 79 7.47 -9.90 10.43
N ALA A 80 6.32 -9.90 9.74
CA ALA A 80 5.30 -8.90 9.98
C ALA A 80 4.53 -9.26 11.23
N LYS A 81 4.23 -8.23 12.03
CA LYS A 81 3.40 -8.40 13.21
C LYS A 81 2.01 -8.92 12.80
N PRO A 82 1.51 -10.02 13.39
CA PRO A 82 0.17 -10.51 13.11
C PRO A 82 -0.91 -9.45 13.35
N GLY A 83 -2.01 -9.53 12.57
CA GLY A 83 -3.12 -8.59 12.68
C GLY A 83 -2.83 -7.20 12.13
N THR A 84 -1.89 -7.09 11.18
CA THR A 84 -1.54 -5.82 10.53
C THR A 84 -1.74 -5.88 9.02
N VAL A 85 -1.87 -4.71 8.38
CA VAL A 85 -1.99 -4.58 6.92
C VAL A 85 -0.80 -5.24 6.23
N GLU A 86 0.41 -5.04 6.75
CA GLU A 86 1.62 -5.67 6.25
C GLU A 86 1.58 -7.20 6.35
N ALA A 87 1.06 -7.76 7.45
CA ALA A 87 0.93 -9.21 7.62
C ALA A 87 -0.12 -9.81 6.67
N TRP A 88 -1.25 -9.10 6.48
CA TRP A 88 -2.27 -9.52 5.52
C TRP A 88 -1.74 -9.51 4.08
N GLY A 89 -0.98 -8.47 3.70
CA GLY A 89 -0.44 -8.33 2.35
C GLY A 89 0.58 -9.39 1.91
N ARG A 90 1.01 -10.25 2.85
CA ARG A 90 1.92 -11.39 2.63
C ARG A 90 1.31 -12.73 3.03
N SER A 91 0.04 -12.76 3.43
CA SER A 91 -0.63 -13.95 3.97
C SER A 91 -0.98 -14.95 2.88
N PRO A 92 -0.86 -16.27 3.13
CA PRO A 92 -1.41 -17.28 2.22
C PRO A 92 -2.95 -17.26 2.16
N ASP A 93 -3.61 -16.59 3.10
CA ASP A 93 -5.08 -16.51 3.16
C ASP A 93 -5.66 -15.29 2.40
N ASN A 94 -4.81 -14.46 1.81
CA ASN A 94 -5.27 -13.35 0.98
C ASN A 94 -5.63 -13.84 -0.45
N PRO A 95 -6.36 -13.05 -1.25
CA PRO A 95 -6.81 -13.45 -2.58
C PRO A 95 -5.73 -13.95 -3.54
N VAL A 96 -4.48 -13.54 -3.38
CA VAL A 96 -3.33 -13.98 -4.21
C VAL A 96 -2.55 -15.14 -3.60
N ASN A 97 -3.00 -15.69 -2.48
CA ASN A 97 -2.40 -16.80 -1.74
C ASN A 97 -0.92 -16.58 -1.37
N GLY A 98 -0.54 -15.34 -1.03
CA GLY A 98 0.82 -15.03 -0.62
C GLY A 98 1.18 -13.55 -0.71
N TRP A 99 2.32 -13.26 -1.32
CA TRP A 99 2.84 -11.89 -1.39
C TRP A 99 2.17 -11.10 -2.51
N TYR A 100 1.59 -9.96 -2.16
CA TYR A 100 1.26 -8.96 -3.17
C TYR A 100 2.50 -8.35 -3.81
N GLY A 101 3.62 -8.30 -3.09
CA GLY A 101 4.90 -7.84 -3.61
C GLY A 101 5.46 -8.79 -4.69
N LEU A 102 5.68 -8.27 -5.89
CA LEU A 102 6.05 -9.07 -7.06
C LEU A 102 7.55 -9.42 -7.09
N LYS A 103 8.41 -8.45 -6.78
CA LYS A 103 9.86 -8.58 -6.94
C LYS A 103 10.54 -9.07 -5.67
N LYS A 104 11.20 -10.23 -5.73
CA LYS A 104 12.00 -10.79 -4.63
C LYS A 104 13.07 -9.79 -4.16
N GLY A 105 13.24 -9.66 -2.85
CA GLY A 105 14.07 -8.64 -2.21
C GLY A 105 13.39 -7.28 -2.04
N LEU A 106 12.20 -7.07 -2.63
CA LEU A 106 11.42 -5.84 -2.60
C LEU A 106 9.91 -6.11 -2.42
N ARG A 107 9.54 -7.20 -1.73
CA ARG A 107 8.13 -7.59 -1.54
C ARG A 107 7.45 -6.96 -0.33
N GLY A 108 8.23 -6.56 0.67
CA GLY A 108 7.73 -5.98 1.92
C GLY A 108 7.33 -4.51 1.78
N ARG A 109 7.19 -3.84 2.94
CA ARG A 109 6.76 -2.44 3.07
C ARG A 109 5.39 -2.17 2.44
N PHE A 110 4.59 -3.20 2.28
CA PHE A 110 3.22 -3.11 1.80
C PHE A 110 2.39 -2.14 2.65
N GLY A 111 2.46 -2.27 3.98
CA GLY A 111 1.79 -1.39 4.93
C GLY A 111 2.38 0.02 5.00
N ASN A 112 3.42 0.33 4.21
CA ASN A 112 4.00 1.68 4.15
C ASN A 112 3.63 2.43 2.85
N TYR A 113 3.39 1.70 1.76
CA TYR A 113 3.17 2.32 0.45
C TYR A 113 1.75 2.15 -0.08
N LEU A 114 1.06 1.07 0.28
CA LEU A 114 -0.33 0.88 -0.15
C LEU A 114 -1.34 1.79 0.56
N PRO A 115 -1.24 2.06 1.88
CA PRO A 115 -2.23 2.89 2.56
C PRO A 115 -2.40 4.30 1.98
N PRO A 116 -1.32 5.08 1.70
CA PRO A 116 -1.47 6.40 1.09
C PRO A 116 -2.12 6.36 -0.31
N VAL A 117 -1.99 5.24 -1.04
CA VAL A 117 -2.65 5.07 -2.35
C VAL A 117 -4.16 4.88 -2.17
N LEU A 118 -4.60 4.07 -1.21
CA LEU A 118 -6.03 3.92 -0.92
C LEU A 118 -6.64 5.23 -0.41
N GLU A 119 -5.89 5.99 0.39
CA GLU A 119 -6.30 7.30 0.87
C GLU A 119 -6.47 8.29 -0.30
N ALA A 120 -5.52 8.31 -1.24
CA ALA A 120 -5.58 9.14 -2.45
C ALA A 120 -6.75 8.79 -3.38
N LEU A 121 -7.18 7.53 -3.36
CA LEU A 121 -8.35 7.06 -4.09
C LEU A 121 -9.67 7.28 -3.33
N GLY A 122 -9.64 7.79 -2.09
CA GLY A 122 -10.83 7.97 -1.26
C GLY A 122 -11.45 6.66 -0.77
N LEU A 123 -10.65 5.58 -0.70
CA LEU A 123 -11.08 4.24 -0.28
C LEU A 123 -10.82 3.95 1.20
N ALA A 124 -9.94 4.72 1.84
CA ALA A 124 -9.54 4.51 3.22
C ALA A 124 -9.14 5.82 3.90
N GLU A 125 -9.23 5.84 5.24
CA GLU A 125 -8.59 6.84 6.08
C GLU A 125 -7.28 6.27 6.63
N VAL A 126 -6.22 7.09 6.71
CA VAL A 126 -4.91 6.69 7.24
C VAL A 126 -4.48 7.63 8.37
N GLU A 127 -3.93 7.07 9.44
CA GLU A 127 -3.31 7.86 10.49
C GLU A 127 -1.92 8.38 10.06
N HIS A 128 -1.63 9.63 10.39
CA HIS A 128 -0.36 10.30 10.11
C HIS A 128 0.42 10.69 11.37
N ASN A 129 0.50 9.76 12.33
CA ASN A 129 1.32 9.89 13.52
C ASN A 129 2.80 9.59 13.22
N ALA A 130 3.69 9.98 14.14
CA ALA A 130 5.13 9.72 14.02
C ALA A 130 5.50 8.23 13.96
N ARG A 131 4.64 7.33 14.47
CA ARG A 131 4.78 5.87 14.51
C ARG A 131 3.44 5.20 14.83
N ASN A 132 3.36 3.88 14.62
CA ASN A 132 2.21 3.03 14.97
C ASN A 132 0.89 3.46 14.29
N ASN A 133 0.99 3.93 13.05
CA ASN A 133 -0.17 4.32 12.27
C ASN A 133 -1.06 3.12 11.94
N SER A 134 -2.33 3.42 11.73
CA SER A 134 -3.39 2.49 11.33
C SER A 134 -4.15 3.04 10.12
N MET A 135 -4.97 2.19 9.50
CA MET A 135 -5.92 2.61 8.48
C MET A 135 -7.27 1.91 8.66
N ARG A 136 -8.32 2.46 8.07
CA ARG A 136 -9.65 1.82 7.97
C ARG A 136 -10.30 2.16 6.64
N ALA A 137 -11.26 1.35 6.19
CA ALA A 137 -12.05 1.66 5.01
C ALA A 137 -13.01 2.86 5.24
N ILE A 138 -13.37 3.54 4.15
CA ILE A 138 -14.44 4.56 4.08
C ILE A 138 -15.74 3.91 3.59
#